data_AF-A0AAP6BLM6-F1
#
_entry.id   AF-A0AAP6BLM6-F1
#
_cell.length_a   1.000
_cell.length_b   1.000
_cell.length_c   1.000
_cell.angle_alpha   90.00
_cell.angle_beta   90.00
_cell.angle_gamma   90.00
#
_symmetry.space_group_name_H-M   'P 1'
#
loop_
_entity.id
_entity.type
_entity.pdbx_description
1 polymer ?
#
loop_
_entity_poly.entity_id
_entity_poly.type
_entity_poly.pdbx_seq_one_letter_code
_entity_poly.pdbx_strand_id
1 'polypeptide(L)'
;MTTEEPAIATNDPLHAADQMITTAWGQPISTLEATAIHHPDKDPLLRSVLHIRQTLASAYRTVYTHQEHLHTLTGSDVITSRYDLDRITASATALRVASTEAETATRAIEHLIHSRELADQARRTRAERRQAAATRTQGADSPAVPPSAPARTPHR
;
A
#
# COMPACT_ATOMS: atom_id res chain seq x y z
N MET A 1 25.17 25.01 27.54
CA MET A 1 24.10 24.00 27.74
C MET A 1 23.21 24.08 26.53
N THR A 2 23.51 23.29 25.52
CA THR A 2 22.72 23.19 24.30
C THR A 2 21.56 22.26 24.63
N THR A 3 20.34 22.78 24.60
CA THR A 3 19.12 21.98 24.73
C THR A 3 19.07 21.03 23.55
N GLU A 4 19.40 19.76 23.78
CA GLU A 4 19.01 18.68 22.89
C GLU A 4 17.48 18.59 22.95
N GLU A 5 16.85 19.23 21.96
CA GLU A 5 15.49 18.93 21.54
C GLU A 5 15.42 17.42 21.30
N PRO A 6 14.55 16.67 22.00
CA PRO A 6 14.45 15.25 21.74
C PRO A 6 13.94 15.11 20.32
N ALA A 7 14.82 14.68 19.42
CA ALA A 7 14.44 14.09 18.15
C ALA A 7 13.45 12.98 18.48
N ILE A 8 12.15 13.27 18.35
CA ILE A 8 11.08 12.28 18.36
C ILE A 8 11.33 11.47 17.09
N ALA A 9 12.23 10.50 17.21
CA ALA A 9 12.65 9.62 16.16
C ALA A 9 11.41 8.82 15.72
N THR A 10 10.86 9.21 14.58
CA THR A 10 10.77 8.32 13.41
C THR A 10 10.27 6.90 13.70
N ASN A 11 9.23 6.75 14.50
CA ASN A 11 8.53 5.48 14.68
C ASN A 11 7.02 5.69 14.88
N ASP A 12 6.48 6.71 14.21
CA ASP A 12 5.03 6.85 14.04
C ASP A 12 4.59 5.90 12.90
N PRO A 13 3.82 4.83 13.18
CA PRO A 13 3.36 3.89 12.16
C PRO A 13 2.50 4.57 11.10
N LEU A 14 1.80 5.66 11.43
CA LEU A 14 1.05 6.44 10.45
C LEU A 14 2.00 7.18 9.50
N HIS A 15 3.07 7.78 10.04
CA HIS A 15 4.10 8.43 9.23
C HIS A 15 4.83 7.43 8.31
N ALA A 16 5.15 6.24 8.82
CA ALA A 16 5.73 5.17 8.00
C ALA A 16 4.79 4.76 6.87
N ALA A 17 3.50 4.56 7.15
CA ALA A 17 2.49 4.27 6.15
C ALA A 17 2.34 5.39 5.11
N ASP A 18 2.42 6.66 5.52
CA ASP A 18 2.39 7.81 4.61
C ASP A 18 3.56 7.80 3.63
N GLN A 19 4.76 7.49 4.12
CA GLN A 19 5.95 7.35 3.26
C GLN A 19 5.79 6.20 2.27
N MET A 20 5.27 5.07 2.71
CA MET A 20 5.03 3.91 1.84
C MET A 20 4.04 4.22 0.72
N ILE A 21 2.89 4.83 1.06
CA ILE A 21 1.85 5.22 0.09
C ILE A 21 2.40 6.27 -0.88
N THR A 22 3.08 7.30 -0.36
CA THR A 22 3.70 8.36 -1.17
C THR A 22 4.72 7.78 -2.14
N THR A 23 5.54 6.84 -1.70
CA THR A 23 6.54 6.18 -2.53
C THR A 23 5.90 5.32 -3.61
N ALA A 24 4.89 4.53 -3.27
CA ALA A 24 4.23 3.61 -4.20
C ALA A 24 3.45 4.34 -5.31
N TRP A 25 2.83 5.48 -5.00
CA TRP A 25 2.08 6.28 -5.98
C TRP A 25 2.88 7.44 -6.59
N GLY A 26 4.05 7.79 -6.04
CA GLY A 26 4.90 8.87 -6.54
C GLY A 26 4.30 10.27 -6.36
N GLN A 27 3.35 10.44 -5.44
CA GLN A 27 2.66 11.70 -5.16
C GLN A 27 2.46 11.86 -3.65
N PRO A 28 2.46 13.10 -3.13
CA PRO A 28 2.23 13.33 -1.71
C PRO A 28 0.80 12.94 -1.32
N ILE A 29 0.63 12.54 -0.05
CA ILE A 29 -0.64 12.01 0.47
C ILE A 29 -1.83 12.95 0.25
N SER A 30 -1.62 14.26 0.38
CA SER A 30 -2.66 15.29 0.17
C SER A 30 -3.19 15.31 -1.27
N THR A 31 -2.30 15.15 -2.25
CA THR A 31 -2.69 15.06 -3.68
C THR A 31 -3.43 13.76 -3.97
N LEU A 32 -3.01 12.67 -3.34
CA LEU A 32 -3.65 11.37 -3.47
C LEU A 32 -5.06 11.35 -2.87
N GLU A 33 -5.25 11.97 -1.71
CA GLU A 33 -6.56 12.16 -1.08
C GLU A 33 -7.50 12.95 -1.99
N ALA A 34 -7.04 14.09 -2.53
CA ALA A 34 -7.81 14.87 -3.49
C ALA A 34 -8.19 14.04 -4.73
N THR A 35 -7.25 13.25 -5.25
CA THR A 35 -7.47 12.38 -6.41
C THR A 35 -8.53 11.31 -6.12
N ALA A 36 -8.47 10.66 -4.97
CA ALA A 36 -9.44 9.63 -4.58
C ALA A 36 -10.85 10.19 -4.34
N ILE A 37 -10.96 11.45 -3.91
CA ILE A 37 -12.25 12.15 -3.75
C ILE A 37 -12.83 12.54 -5.12
N HIS A 38 -12.05 13.16 -5.99
CA HIS A 38 -12.52 13.67 -7.27
C HIS A 38 -12.69 12.60 -8.34
N HIS A 39 -11.94 11.50 -8.23
CA HIS A 39 -11.89 10.45 -9.23
C HIS A 39 -11.83 9.04 -8.62
N PRO A 40 -12.87 8.62 -7.86
CA PRO A 40 -12.86 7.37 -7.12
C PRO A 40 -12.70 6.13 -8.01
N ASP A 41 -13.15 6.19 -9.28
CA ASP A 41 -13.12 5.05 -10.20
C ASP A 41 -11.78 4.90 -10.93
N LYS A 42 -10.90 5.90 -10.90
CA LYS A 42 -9.62 5.87 -11.63
C LYS A 42 -8.62 4.89 -11.02
N ASP A 43 -8.62 4.78 -9.70
CA ASP A 43 -7.71 3.88 -8.99
C ASP A 43 -8.38 3.29 -7.73
N PRO A 44 -9.03 2.11 -7.85
CA PRO A 44 -9.69 1.46 -6.73
C PRO A 44 -8.71 0.97 -5.65
N LEU A 45 -7.44 0.71 -6.01
CA LEU A 45 -6.40 0.35 -5.04
C LEU A 45 -6.00 1.56 -4.21
N LEU A 46 -5.89 2.73 -4.83
CA LEU A 46 -5.64 3.99 -4.10
C LEU A 46 -6.77 4.30 -3.11
N ARG A 47 -8.02 4.14 -3.53
CA ARG A 47 -9.16 4.34 -2.63
C ARG A 47 -9.09 3.39 -1.43
N SER A 48 -8.77 2.12 -1.68
CA SER A 48 -8.67 1.10 -0.64
C SER A 48 -7.53 1.40 0.34
N VAL A 49 -6.35 1.80 -0.16
CA VAL A 49 -5.19 2.09 0.69
C VAL A 49 -5.44 3.33 1.56
N LEU A 50 -6.09 4.38 1.01
CA LEU A 50 -6.45 5.58 1.78
C LEU A 50 -7.52 5.30 2.82
N HIS A 51 -8.47 4.40 2.55
CA HIS A 51 -9.44 3.96 3.54
C HIS A 51 -8.77 3.22 4.71
N ILE A 52 -7.85 2.29 4.41
CA ILE A 52 -7.10 1.56 5.44
C ILE A 52 -6.20 2.52 6.24
N ARG A 53 -5.57 3.50 5.58
CA ARG A 53 -4.81 4.57 6.25
C ARG A 53 -5.68 5.34 7.25
N GLN A 54 -6.91 5.67 6.89
CA GLN A 54 -7.83 6.35 7.81
C GLN A 54 -8.14 5.48 9.04
N THR A 55 -8.34 4.18 8.84
CA THR A 55 -8.52 3.22 9.94
C THR A 55 -7.28 3.13 10.82
N LEU A 56 -6.08 3.11 10.23
CA LEU A 56 -4.80 3.14 10.94
C LEU A 56 -4.67 4.39 11.82
N ALA A 57 -4.97 5.57 11.26
CA ALA A 57 -4.93 6.82 12.02
C ALA A 57 -5.87 6.80 13.23
N SER A 58 -7.07 6.23 13.06
CA SER A 58 -8.03 6.05 14.16
C SER A 58 -7.50 5.08 15.21
N ALA A 59 -7.02 3.91 14.81
CA ALA A 59 -6.47 2.90 15.73
C ALA A 59 -5.27 3.44 16.50
N TYR A 60 -4.36 4.16 15.83
CA TYR A 60 -3.19 4.77 16.46
C TYR A 60 -3.56 5.82 17.51
N ARG A 61 -4.58 6.66 17.24
CA ARG A 61 -5.10 7.61 18.23
C ARG A 61 -5.66 6.89 19.46
N THR A 62 -6.34 5.77 19.26
CA THR A 62 -6.86 4.91 20.34
C THR A 62 -5.72 4.28 21.16
N VAL A 63 -4.66 3.79 20.49
CA VAL A 63 -3.44 3.29 21.13
C VAL A 63 -2.85 4.36 22.05
N TYR A 64 -2.61 5.57 21.53
CA TYR A 64 -2.04 6.67 22.31
C TYR A 64 -2.90 7.02 23.53
N THR A 65 -4.22 7.09 23.35
CA THR A 65 -5.17 7.39 24.44
C THR A 65 -5.13 6.33 25.54
N HIS A 66 -5.10 5.04 25.18
CA HIS A 66 -5.03 3.97 26.18
C HIS A 66 -3.66 3.82 26.82
N GLN A 67 -2.57 4.14 26.11
CA GLN A 67 -1.23 4.21 26.70
C GLN A 67 -1.17 5.30 27.77
N GLU A 68 -1.63 6.51 27.45
CA GLU A 68 -1.68 7.62 28.42
C GLU A 68 -2.56 7.27 29.63
N HIS A 69 -3.73 6.67 29.38
CA HIS A 69 -4.62 6.26 30.46
C HIS A 69 -3.99 5.15 31.34
N LEU A 70 -3.33 4.15 30.75
CA LEU A 70 -2.60 3.15 31.54
C LEU A 70 -1.45 3.77 32.33
N HIS A 71 -0.74 4.73 31.74
CA HIS A 71 0.35 5.42 32.41
C HIS A 71 -0.16 6.19 33.63
N THR A 72 -1.28 6.91 33.51
CA THR A 72 -1.89 7.61 34.66
C THR A 72 -2.41 6.65 35.75
N LEU A 73 -2.94 5.48 35.38
CA LEU A 73 -3.44 4.49 36.35
C LEU A 73 -2.33 3.73 37.08
N THR A 74 -1.16 3.56 36.45
CA THR A 74 -0.05 2.75 36.98
C THR A 74 1.13 3.57 37.51
N GLY A 75 1.25 4.84 37.11
CA GLY A 75 2.38 5.72 37.45
C GLY A 75 2.24 6.46 38.78
N SER A 76 1.11 6.32 39.49
CA SER A 76 0.93 6.92 40.82
C SER A 76 1.19 5.85 41.89
N ASP A 77 1.91 6.20 42.96
CA ASP A 77 2.32 5.36 44.12
C ASP A 77 1.12 4.87 44.98
N VAL A 78 -0.01 4.58 44.33
CA VAL A 78 -1.30 4.28 44.94
C VAL A 78 -1.51 2.77 44.96
N ILE A 79 -1.87 2.28 46.14
CA ILE A 79 -2.37 0.92 46.36
C ILE A 79 -3.60 0.73 45.47
N THR A 80 -3.43 -0.02 44.39
CA THR A 80 -4.47 -0.30 43.39
C THR A 80 -5.65 -1.00 44.07
N SER A 81 -6.79 -0.33 44.15
CA SER A 81 -8.01 -0.98 44.62
C SER A 81 -8.48 -2.02 43.59
N ARG A 82 -9.37 -2.95 43.96
CA ARG A 82 -9.97 -3.91 42.99
C ARG A 82 -10.63 -3.19 41.81
N TYR A 83 -11.24 -2.03 42.05
CA TYR A 83 -11.85 -1.21 41.00
C TYR A 83 -10.79 -0.63 40.03
N ASP A 84 -9.62 -0.29 40.54
CA ASP A 84 -8.50 0.17 39.70
C ASP A 84 -7.92 -1.00 38.89
N LEU A 85 -7.88 -2.21 39.44
CA LEU A 85 -7.46 -3.40 38.71
C LEU A 85 -8.37 -3.70 37.51
N ASP A 86 -9.69 -3.66 37.69
CA ASP A 86 -10.63 -3.86 36.58
C ASP A 86 -10.47 -2.79 35.48
N ARG A 87 -10.21 -1.52 35.86
CA ARG A 87 -9.95 -0.42 34.90
C ARG A 87 -8.61 -0.56 34.18
N ILE A 88 -7.56 -1.01 34.88
CA ILE A 88 -6.26 -1.30 34.28
C ILE A 88 -6.40 -2.46 33.28
N THR A 89 -7.07 -3.54 33.66
CA THR A 89 -7.30 -4.68 32.77
C THR A 89 -8.09 -4.25 31.53
N ALA A 90 -9.18 -3.49 31.68
CA ALA A 90 -9.97 -3.00 30.55
C ALA A 90 -9.13 -2.13 29.61
N SER A 91 -8.32 -1.22 30.15
CA SER A 91 -7.46 -0.32 29.36
C SER A 91 -6.33 -1.09 28.66
N ALA A 92 -5.75 -2.10 29.32
CA ALA A 92 -4.73 -2.97 28.74
C ALA A 92 -5.27 -3.85 27.61
N THR A 93 -6.48 -4.40 27.78
CA THR A 93 -7.16 -5.15 26.71
C THR A 93 -7.47 -4.24 25.53
N ALA A 94 -8.02 -3.04 25.76
CA ALA A 94 -8.31 -2.09 24.70
C ALA A 94 -7.05 -1.63 23.95
N LEU A 95 -5.96 -1.36 24.68
CA LEU A 95 -4.65 -1.08 24.08
C LEU A 95 -4.18 -2.22 23.18
N ARG A 96 -4.23 -3.46 23.66
CA ARG A 96 -3.82 -4.63 22.86
C ARG A 96 -4.63 -4.75 21.57
N VAL A 97 -5.95 -4.58 21.64
CA VAL A 97 -6.83 -4.62 20.46
C VAL A 97 -6.43 -3.52 19.47
N ALA A 98 -6.33 -2.26 19.93
CA ALA A 98 -5.98 -1.14 19.08
C ALA A 98 -4.59 -1.29 18.43
N SER A 99 -3.60 -1.84 19.17
CA SER A 99 -2.27 -2.15 18.61
C SER A 99 -2.35 -3.21 17.52
N THR A 100 -3.13 -4.29 17.72
CA THR A 100 -3.31 -5.32 16.70
C THR A 100 -4.05 -4.81 15.46
N GLU A 101 -5.01 -3.90 15.64
CA GLU A 101 -5.71 -3.24 14.52
C GLU A 101 -4.75 -2.37 13.72
N ALA A 102 -3.91 -1.57 14.40
CA ALA A 102 -2.90 -0.75 13.75
C ALA A 102 -1.89 -1.61 12.96
N GLU A 103 -1.35 -2.67 13.56
CA GLU A 103 -0.45 -3.61 12.87
C GLU A 103 -1.12 -4.26 11.65
N THR A 104 -2.39 -4.68 11.79
CA THR A 104 -3.15 -5.29 10.69
C THR A 104 -3.37 -4.30 9.56
N ALA A 105 -3.69 -3.05 9.87
CA ALA A 105 -3.86 -1.99 8.87
C ALA A 105 -2.55 -1.72 8.12
N THR A 106 -1.40 -1.65 8.81
CA THR A 106 -0.09 -1.48 8.18
C THR A 106 0.24 -2.64 7.22
N ARG A 107 0.06 -3.90 7.65
CA ARG A 107 0.27 -5.06 6.77
C ARG A 107 -0.67 -5.05 5.57
N ALA A 108 -1.91 -4.61 5.74
CA ALA A 108 -2.85 -4.49 4.63
C ALA A 108 -2.40 -3.44 3.61
N ILE A 109 -1.83 -2.32 4.06
CA ILE A 109 -1.22 -1.30 3.18
C ILE A 109 -0.03 -1.91 2.40
N GLU A 110 0.87 -2.61 3.08
CA GLU A 110 2.00 -3.33 2.45
C GLU A 110 1.51 -4.29 1.35
N HIS A 111 0.51 -5.11 1.66
CA HIS A 111 -0.04 -6.07 0.70
C HIS A 111 -0.71 -5.40 -0.51
N LEU A 112 -1.39 -4.28 -0.34
CA LEU A 112 -2.00 -3.54 -1.46
C LEU A 112 -0.94 -2.90 -2.35
N ILE A 113 0.12 -2.33 -1.76
CA ILE A 113 1.26 -1.79 -2.51
C ILE A 113 1.91 -2.90 -3.33
N HIS A 114 2.21 -4.03 -2.70
CA HIS A 114 2.80 -5.18 -3.39
C HIS A 114 1.89 -5.70 -4.53
N SER A 115 0.58 -5.77 -4.28
CA SER A 115 -0.39 -6.20 -5.29
C SER A 115 -0.43 -5.25 -6.50
N ARG A 116 -0.30 -3.94 -6.26
CA ARG A 116 -0.21 -2.93 -7.32
C ARG A 116 1.05 -3.13 -8.17
N GLU A 117 2.20 -3.33 -7.54
CA GLU A 117 3.47 -3.58 -8.25
C GLU A 117 3.39 -4.81 -9.16
N LEU A 118 2.78 -5.89 -8.66
CA LEU A 118 2.53 -7.10 -9.45
C LEU A 118 1.58 -6.83 -10.63
N ALA A 119 0.51 -6.05 -10.41
CA ALA A 119 -0.43 -5.68 -11.47
C ALA A 119 0.25 -4.84 -12.55
N ASP A 120 1.11 -3.90 -12.17
CA ASP A 120 1.87 -3.06 -13.10
C ASP A 120 2.93 -3.88 -13.87
N GLN A 121 3.60 -4.82 -13.21
CA GLN A 121 4.48 -5.78 -13.88
C GLN A 121 3.72 -6.61 -14.92
N ALA A 122 2.55 -7.14 -14.57
CA ALA A 122 1.73 -7.92 -15.49
C ALA A 122 1.27 -7.08 -16.71
N ARG A 123 0.90 -5.81 -16.49
CA ARG A 123 0.55 -4.87 -17.56
C ARG A 123 1.71 -4.64 -18.52
N ARG A 124 2.93 -4.40 -18.01
CA ARG A 124 4.15 -4.23 -18.82
C ARG A 124 4.45 -5.46 -19.67
N THR A 125 4.50 -6.64 -19.04
CA THR A 125 4.71 -7.91 -19.76
C THR A 125 3.67 -8.14 -20.86
N ARG A 126 2.39 -7.77 -20.62
CA ARG A 126 1.35 -7.89 -21.64
C ARG A 126 1.54 -6.89 -22.80
N ALA A 127 1.97 -5.67 -22.51
CA ALA A 127 2.27 -4.67 -23.53
C ALA A 127 3.45 -5.12 -24.42
N GLU A 128 4.52 -5.63 -23.82
CA GLU A 128 5.69 -6.17 -24.52
C GLU A 128 5.30 -7.34 -25.45
N ARG A 129 4.47 -8.29 -24.96
CA ARG A 129 3.95 -9.39 -25.79
C ARG A 129 3.12 -8.90 -26.98
N ARG A 130 2.31 -7.85 -26.78
CA ARG A 130 1.53 -7.23 -27.87
C ARG A 130 2.43 -6.57 -28.90
N GLN A 131 3.47 -5.86 -28.47
CA GLN A 131 4.46 -5.24 -29.36
C GLN A 131 5.20 -6.31 -30.17
N ALA A 132 5.70 -7.37 -29.52
CA ALA A 132 6.38 -8.47 -30.21
C ALA A 132 5.47 -9.19 -31.23
N ALA A 133 4.17 -9.30 -30.94
CA ALA A 133 3.20 -9.84 -31.89
C ALA A 133 2.99 -8.89 -33.08
N ALA A 134 2.86 -7.58 -32.83
CA ALA A 134 2.68 -6.56 -33.86
C ALA A 134 3.88 -6.49 -34.82
N THR A 135 5.12 -6.57 -34.30
CA THR A 135 6.34 -6.64 -35.12
C THR A 135 6.37 -7.88 -36.00
N ARG A 136 5.94 -9.04 -35.49
CA ARG A 136 5.85 -10.28 -36.29
C ARG A 136 4.83 -10.18 -37.41
N THR A 137 3.68 -9.55 -37.18
CA THR A 137 2.65 -9.37 -38.22
C THR A 137 3.07 -8.34 -39.27
N GLN A 138 3.77 -7.26 -38.89
CA GLN A 138 4.29 -6.28 -39.86
C GLN A 138 5.46 -6.82 -40.69
N GLY A 139 6.28 -7.72 -40.13
CA GLY A 139 7.34 -8.41 -40.88
C GLY A 139 6.83 -9.47 -41.87
N ALA A 140 5.57 -9.89 -41.77
CA ALA A 140 4.95 -10.87 -42.66
C ALA A 140 4.29 -10.25 -43.91
N ASP A 141 4.19 -8.92 -43.98
CA ASP A 141 3.65 -8.19 -45.15
C ASP A 141 4.70 -7.87 -46.22
N SER A 142 5.91 -8.42 -46.12
CA SER A 142 6.85 -8.40 -47.25
C SER A 142 6.40 -9.47 -48.25
N PRO A 143 5.97 -9.12 -49.48
CA PRO A 143 5.42 -10.09 -50.41
C PRO A 143 6.51 -11.10 -50.75
N ALA A 144 6.31 -12.34 -50.32
CA ALA A 144 7.12 -13.46 -50.74
C ALA A 144 7.04 -13.55 -52.27
N VAL A 145 8.13 -13.18 -52.94
CA VAL A 145 8.33 -13.46 -54.36
C VAL A 145 8.17 -14.97 -54.53
N PRO A 146 7.18 -15.46 -55.29
CA PRO A 146 7.03 -16.89 -55.49
C PRO A 146 8.25 -17.40 -56.27
N PRO A 147 8.85 -18.54 -55.86
CA PRO A 147 9.95 -19.12 -56.63
C PRO A 147 9.42 -19.49 -58.02
N SER A 148 10.05 -18.90 -59.04
CA SER A 148 9.77 -19.16 -60.45
C SER A 148 9.83 -20.66 -60.73
N ALA A 149 8.67 -21.27 -61.01
CA ALA A 149 8.59 -22.67 -61.40
C ALA A 149 9.31 -22.89 -62.74
N PRO A 150 10.15 -23.93 -62.90
CA PRO A 150 10.76 -24.23 -64.18
C PRO A 150 9.72 -24.75 -65.17
N ALA A 151 9.75 -24.17 -66.38
CA ALA A 151 8.87 -24.50 -67.48
C ALA A 151 8.94 -25.99 -67.85
N ARG A 152 7.78 -26.67 -67.83
CA ARG A 152 7.60 -27.98 -68.46
C ARG A 152 7.51 -27.78 -69.97
N THR A 153 8.52 -28.21 -70.71
CA THR A 153 8.45 -28.41 -72.16
C THR A 153 7.65 -29.68 -72.50
N PRO A 154 6.65 -29.62 -73.40
CA PRO A 154 6.03 -30.82 -73.96
C PRO A 154 6.86 -31.29 -75.17
N HIS A 155 7.38 -32.52 -75.10
CA HIS A 155 7.84 -33.23 -76.31
C HIS A 155 6.77 -34.22 -76.76
N ARG A 156 6.45 -34.07 -78.04
CA ARG A 156 5.57 -34.87 -78.89
C ARG A 156 6.22 -36.19 -79.29
#